data_AF-A0A433K599-F1
#
_entry.id   AF-A0A433K599-F1
#
_cell.length_a   1.000
_cell.length_b   1.000
_cell.length_c   1.000
_cell.angle_alpha   90.00
_cell.angle_beta   90.00
_cell.angle_gamma   90.00
#
_symmetry.space_group_name_H-M   'P 1'
#
loop_
_entity.id
_entity.type
_entity.pdbx_description
1 polymer ?
#
loop_
_entity_poly.entity_id
_entity_poly.type
_entity_poly.pdbx_seq_one_letter_code
_entity_poly.pdbx_strand_id
1 'polypeptide(L)'
;MSAMNYQFLNHIDAPKRILTLTMDELVVAGLGFMLLVLSNQKILVSLLGLGLLSGLRYLKKGEGPKALLVLAYWYLPSFITQFFLPKLPCSHHRVYVA
;
A
#
# COMPACT_ATOMS: atom_id res chain seq x y z
N MET A 1 14.08 -20.94 38.17
CA MET A 1 13.56 -21.04 36.78
C MET A 1 13.78 -19.68 36.13
N SER A 2 14.70 -19.60 35.17
CA SER A 2 14.95 -18.35 34.43
C SER A 2 13.72 -18.05 33.58
N ALA A 3 13.06 -16.92 33.84
CA ALA A 3 11.95 -16.45 33.01
C ALA A 3 12.53 -16.10 31.65
N MET A 4 12.35 -16.98 30.65
CA MET A 4 12.68 -16.69 29.27
C MET A 4 11.88 -15.47 28.84
N ASN A 5 12.55 -14.33 28.79
CA ASN A 5 11.98 -13.07 28.35
C ASN A 5 11.76 -13.17 26.83
N TYR A 6 10.56 -13.57 26.43
CA TYR A 6 10.16 -13.63 25.03
C TYR A 6 10.09 -12.20 24.47
N GLN A 7 11.18 -11.75 23.85
CA GLN A 7 11.23 -10.47 23.18
C GLN A 7 10.74 -10.63 21.73
N PHE A 8 9.52 -10.18 21.46
CA PHE A 8 9.01 -10.11 20.09
C PHE A 8 9.81 -9.08 19.29
N LEU A 9 10.49 -9.55 18.24
CA LEU A 9 11.28 -8.73 17.34
C LEU A 9 10.36 -8.02 16.34
N ASN A 10 9.79 -6.90 16.75
CA ASN A 10 8.84 -6.09 15.95
C ASN A 10 9.43 -5.47 14.67
N HIS A 11 10.73 -5.66 14.39
CA HIS A 11 11.45 -4.98 13.31
C HIS A 11 11.84 -5.91 12.14
N ILE A 12 11.52 -7.21 12.21
CA ILE A 12 11.84 -8.16 11.13
C ILE A 12 11.01 -7.85 9.87
N ASP A 13 9.74 -7.47 10.06
CA ASP A 13 8.79 -7.20 8.97
C ASP A 13 8.68 -5.71 8.59
N ALA A 14 9.49 -4.85 9.24
CA ALA A 14 9.43 -3.42 9.00
C ALA A 14 9.86 -3.11 7.55
N PRO A 15 8.99 -2.54 6.70
CA PRO A 15 9.35 -2.21 5.33
C PRO A 15 10.45 -1.14 5.34
N LYS A 16 11.40 -1.24 4.42
CA LYS A 16 12.46 -0.24 4.25
C LYS A 16 11.84 1.13 3.95
N ARG A 17 11.93 2.05 4.90
CA ARG A 17 11.46 3.45 4.79
C ARG A 17 12.63 4.36 4.49
N ILE A 18 12.52 5.17 3.45
CA ILE A 18 13.46 6.25 3.15
C ILE A 18 12.81 7.55 3.63
N LEU A 19 13.44 8.24 4.58
CA LEU A 19 12.97 9.54 5.11
C LEU A 19 11.52 9.54 5.61
N THR A 20 11.02 8.42 6.15
CA THR A 20 9.61 8.13 6.56
C THR A 20 8.68 7.57 5.49
N LEU A 21 9.02 7.64 4.20
CA LEU A 21 8.19 7.14 3.11
C LEU A 21 8.67 5.79 2.57
N THR A 22 7.71 4.98 2.15
CA THR A 22 7.96 3.78 1.35
C THR A 22 8.20 4.17 -0.11
N MET A 23 8.92 3.33 -0.87
CA MET A 23 9.33 3.65 -2.26
C MET A 23 8.15 4.04 -3.16
N ASP A 24 7.02 3.36 -3.00
CA ASP A 24 5.79 3.63 -3.76
C ASP A 24 5.12 4.95 -3.36
N GLU A 25 5.15 5.34 -2.08
CA GLU A 25 4.67 6.67 -1.68
C GLU A 25 5.57 7.78 -2.23
N LEU A 26 6.88 7.52 -2.34
CA LEU A 26 7.84 8.46 -2.91
C LEU A 26 7.60 8.64 -4.42
N VAL A 27 7.32 7.55 -5.14
CA VAL A 27 6.93 7.62 -6.57
C VAL A 27 5.65 8.44 -6.76
N VAL A 28 4.62 8.20 -5.94
CA VAL A 28 3.36 8.97 -6.02
C VAL A 28 3.59 10.45 -5.69
N ALA A 29 4.39 10.76 -4.67
CA ALA A 29 4.75 12.13 -4.32
C ALA A 29 5.51 12.82 -5.47
N GLY A 30 6.48 12.13 -6.06
CA GLY A 30 7.29 12.64 -7.17
C GLY A 30 6.45 12.90 -8.43
N LEU A 31 5.57 11.96 -8.81
CA LEU A 31 4.64 12.14 -9.93
C LEU A 31 3.65 13.28 -9.68
N GLY A 32 3.09 13.36 -8.47
CA GLY A 32 2.20 14.45 -8.08
C GLY A 32 2.88 15.82 -8.15
N PHE A 33 4.13 15.90 -7.70
CA PHE A 33 4.93 17.13 -7.81
C PHE A 33 5.24 17.50 -9.26
N MET A 34 5.62 16.52 -10.09
CA MET A 34 5.91 16.75 -11.50
C MET A 34 4.68 17.25 -12.27
N LEU A 35 3.50 16.65 -12.01
CA LEU A 35 2.22 17.13 -12.54
C LEU A 35 1.86 18.53 -12.06
N LEU A 36 2.18 18.89 -10.81
CA LEU A 36 1.93 20.23 -10.26
C LEU A 36 2.78 21.30 -10.96
N VAL A 37 4.01 20.95 -11.32
CA VAL A 37 4.91 21.85 -12.08
C VAL A 37 4.38 22.06 -13.50
N LEU A 38 3.96 20.99 -14.18
CA LEU A 38 3.46 21.05 -15.56
C LEU A 38 2.08 21.69 -15.70
N SER A 39 1.22 21.54 -14.69
CA SER A 39 -0.17 21.98 -14.77
C SER A 39 -0.34 23.47 -14.51
N ASN A 40 -1.25 24.06 -15.29
CA ASN A 40 -1.70 25.43 -15.09
C ASN A 40 -2.68 25.53 -13.90
N GLN A 41 -3.43 24.45 -13.63
CA GLN A 41 -4.40 24.37 -12.54
C GLN A 41 -3.77 23.84 -11.25
N LYS A 42 -2.92 24.65 -10.63
CA LYS A 42 -2.07 24.25 -9.49
C LYS A 42 -2.88 23.81 -8.26
N ILE A 43 -4.00 24.47 -7.99
CA ILE A 43 -4.85 24.17 -6.82
C ILE A 43 -5.45 22.77 -6.93
N LEU A 44 -6.07 22.45 -8.08
CA LEU A 44 -6.69 21.16 -8.32
C LEU A 44 -5.66 20.04 -8.24
N VAL A 45 -4.50 20.21 -8.89
CA VAL A 45 -3.45 19.19 -8.93
C VAL A 45 -2.80 18.99 -7.57
N SER A 46 -2.59 20.05 -6.79
CA SER A 46 -2.11 19.96 -5.41
C SER A 46 -3.08 19.16 -4.54
N LEU A 47 -4.38 19.46 -4.62
CA LEU A 47 -5.41 18.75 -3.87
C LEU A 47 -5.45 17.26 -4.25
N LEU A 48 -5.36 16.95 -5.55
CA LEU A 48 -5.31 15.57 -6.04
C LEU A 48 -4.06 14.83 -5.56
N GLY A 49 -2.88 15.45 -5.68
CA GLY A 49 -1.61 14.85 -5.26
C GLY A 49 -1.55 14.59 -3.76
N LEU A 50 -1.95 15.57 -2.94
CA LEU A 50 -2.03 15.40 -1.49
C LEU A 50 -3.12 14.42 -1.08
N GLY A 51 -4.27 14.42 -1.76
CA GLY A 51 -5.35 13.46 -1.54
C GLY A 51 -4.92 12.02 -1.82
N LEU A 52 -4.22 11.78 -2.93
CA LEU A 52 -3.67 10.46 -3.27
C LEU A 52 -2.61 10.01 -2.26
N LEU A 53 -1.70 10.90 -1.88
CA LEU A 53 -0.64 10.57 -0.92
C LEU A 53 -1.21 10.29 0.49
N SER A 54 -2.15 11.11 0.95
CA SER A 54 -2.81 10.91 2.25
C SER A 54 -3.70 9.67 2.26
N GLY A 55 -4.45 9.42 1.18
CA GLY A 55 -5.23 8.19 1.00
C GLY A 55 -4.35 6.94 1.01
N LEU A 56 -3.21 6.97 0.30
CA LEU A 56 -2.26 5.85 0.28
C LEU A 56 -1.67 5.59 1.67
N ARG A 57 -1.28 6.65 2.41
CA ARG A 57 -0.82 6.54 3.79
C ARG A 57 -1.89 5.99 4.73
N TYR A 58 -3.13 6.43 4.56
CA TYR A 58 -4.26 5.96 5.34
C TYR A 58 -4.55 4.48 5.08
N LEU A 59 -4.51 4.04 3.82
CA LEU A 59 -4.70 2.65 3.44
C LEU A 59 -3.60 1.75 3.97
N LYS A 60 -2.35 2.25 4.02
CA LYS A 60 -1.22 1.46 4.49
C LYS A 60 -1.11 1.35 6.00
N LYS A 61 -1.58 2.33 6.78
CA LYS A 61 -1.45 2.38 8.26
C LYS A 61 -0.08 1.93 8.83
N GLY A 62 1.00 2.10 8.06
CA GLY A 62 2.35 1.68 8.43
C GLY A 62 2.76 0.25 8.04
N GLU A 63 1.87 -0.56 7.46
CA GLU A 63 2.17 -1.87 6.88
C GLU A 63 2.95 -1.76 5.57
N GLY A 64 3.60 -2.86 5.19
CA GLY A 64 4.39 -2.94 3.96
C GLY A 64 3.53 -2.87 2.69
N PRO A 65 4.17 -2.72 1.52
CA PRO A 65 3.47 -2.62 0.22
C PRO A 65 2.60 -3.84 -0.11
N LYS A 66 2.87 -5.00 0.51
CA LYS A 66 2.05 -6.21 0.38
C LYS A 66 0.63 -6.03 0.91
N ALA A 67 0.41 -5.15 1.89
CA ALA A 67 -0.92 -4.86 2.43
C ALA A 67 -1.86 -4.29 1.37
N LEU A 68 -1.34 -3.45 0.45
CA LEU A 68 -2.12 -2.94 -0.67
C LEU A 68 -2.58 -4.04 -1.62
N LEU A 69 -1.73 -5.06 -1.86
CA LEU A 69 -2.11 -6.21 -2.69
C LEU A 69 -3.18 -7.07 -2.02
N VAL A 70 -3.11 -7.26 -0.70
CA VAL A 70 -4.15 -7.96 0.06
C VAL A 70 -5.46 -7.19 0.02
N LEU A 71 -5.42 -5.87 0.19
CA LEU A 71 -6.59 -5.02 0.13
C LEU A 71 -7.20 -5.02 -1.29
N ALA A 72 -6.36 -4.90 -2.32
CA ALA A 72 -6.79 -5.05 -3.71
C ALA A 72 -7.42 -6.43 -3.94
N TYR A 73 -6.82 -7.51 -3.44
CA TYR A 73 -7.37 -8.85 -3.59
C TYR A 73 -8.79 -8.98 -3.03
N TRP A 74 -9.08 -8.38 -1.87
CA TRP A 74 -10.40 -8.46 -1.24
C TRP A 74 -11.45 -7.51 -1.81
N TYR A 75 -11.06 -6.30 -2.21
CA TYR A 75 -12.00 -5.24 -2.58
C TYR A 75 -12.09 -4.97 -4.09
N LEU A 76 -11.10 -5.36 -4.90
CA LEU A 76 -11.18 -5.21 -6.36
C LEU A 76 -11.89 -6.41 -7.02
N PRO A 77 -12.57 -6.18 -8.15
CA PRO A 77 -13.11 -7.24 -9.01
C PRO A 77 -12.02 -8.23 -9.44
N SER A 78 -12.40 -9.51 -9.56
CA SER A 78 -11.48 -10.60 -9.93
C SER A 78 -10.73 -10.38 -11.24
N PHE A 79 -11.35 -9.70 -12.20
CA PHE A 79 -10.71 -9.36 -13.47
C PHE A 79 -9.45 -8.50 -13.30
N ILE A 80 -9.50 -7.51 -12.39
CA ILE A 80 -8.36 -6.62 -12.14
C ILE A 80 -7.32 -7.36 -11.29
N THR A 81 -7.75 -8.12 -10.29
CA THR A 81 -6.81 -8.84 -9.41
C THR A 81 -6.08 -9.96 -10.15
N GLN A 82 -6.72 -10.68 -11.07
CA GLN A 82 -6.08 -11.69 -11.91
C GLN A 82 -5.00 -11.10 -12.83
N PHE A 83 -5.12 -9.84 -13.26
CA PHE A 83 -4.07 -9.18 -14.04
C PHE A 83 -2.77 -9.01 -13.23
N PHE A 84 -2.88 -8.62 -11.96
CA PHE A 84 -1.72 -8.44 -11.07
C PHE A 84 -1.27 -9.74 -10.38
N LEU A 85 -2.20 -10.67 -10.16
CA LEU A 85 -2.03 -11.87 -9.35
C LEU A 85 -2.61 -13.10 -10.07
N PRO A 86 -2.08 -13.49 -11.24
CA PRO A 86 -2.68 -14.53 -12.08
C PRO A 86 -2.68 -15.93 -11.45
N LYS A 87 -1.84 -16.16 -10.43
CA LYS A 87 -1.70 -17.45 -9.73
C LYS A 87 -2.60 -17.57 -8.50
N LEU A 88 -3.26 -16.50 -8.07
CA LEU A 88 -4.16 -16.55 -6.91
C LEU A 88 -5.58 -16.96 -7.35
N PRO A 89 -6.29 -17.75 -6.52
CA PRO A 89 -7.69 -18.07 -6.78
C PRO A 89 -8.54 -16.81 -6.75
N CYS A 90 -9.70 -16.83 -7.41
CA CYS A 90 -10.63 -15.70 -7.38
C CYS A 90 -11.06 -15.40 -5.94
N SER A 91 -11.06 -14.12 -5.54
CA SER A 91 -11.47 -13.69 -4.19
C SER A 91 -12.88 -14.10 -3.77
N HIS A 92 -13.76 -14.34 -4.76
CA HIS A 92 -15.13 -14.79 -4.57
C HIS A 92 -15.22 -16.30 -4.27
N HIS A 93 -14.21 -17.09 -4.63
CA HIS A 93 -14.08 -18.50 -4.23
C HIS A 93 -13.54 -18.57 -2.80
N ARG A 94 -14.42 -18.32 -1.81
CA ARG A 94 -14.13 -18.59 -0.40
C ARG A 94 -14.50 -20.04 -0.09
N VAL A 95 -13.64 -20.98 -0.50
CA VAL A 95 -13.90 -22.40 -0.23
C VAL A 95 -13.36 -22.71 1.17
N TYR A 96 -14.26 -22.87 2.13
CA TYR A 96 -13.94 -23.53 3.39
C TYR A 96 -14.27 -25.02 3.19
N VAL A 97 -13.24 -25.86 3.05
CA VAL A 97 -13.41 -27.32 3.09
C VAL A 97 -13.12 -27.75 4.52
N ALA A 98 -14.17 -28.16 5.22
CA ALA A 98 -14.10 -28.73 6.57
C ALA A 98 -13.63 -30.19 6.52
#